data_AF-A0A0U1L545-F1
#
_entry.id   AF-A0A0U1L545-F1
#
_cell.length_a   1.000
_cell.length_b   1.000
_cell.length_c   1.000
_cell.angle_alpha   90.00
_cell.angle_beta   90.00
_cell.angle_gamma   90.00
#
_symmetry.space_group_name_H-M   'P 1'
#
loop_
_entity.id
_entity.type
_entity.pdbx_description
1 polymer ?
#
loop_
_entity_poly.entity_id
_entity_poly.type
_entity_poly.pdbx_seq_one_letter_code
_entity_poly.pdbx_strand_id
1 'polypeptide(L)'
;MNCQWPEDIVTAVESGQISPLEAFKKLRELDSTAFVGDYANDINFTVEQRIENILRELDSLIGLNEVKKLVREIYAFIEIQKRREREHLNTEPMVLHMIFKGNPGTGKTTVARIMGKVFREMGVLSRGHLIEVERADLVGEYIGHTAQKMREQLKKAYGGILFIDEAYSLARGGEKDFGKEAIDCMVKLRKQISILNSVLVKVLYYLKS
;
A
#
# COMPACT_ATOMS: atom_id res chain seq x y z
N MET A 1 18.69 -17.29 4.24
CA MET A 1 18.59 -16.20 3.24
C MET A 1 17.26 -15.51 3.46
N ASN A 2 17.30 -14.20 3.68
CA ASN A 2 16.29 -13.39 4.37
C ASN A 2 14.99 -13.24 3.57
N CYS A 3 13.95 -13.95 4.00
CA CYS A 3 12.56 -13.74 3.59
C CYS A 3 11.72 -13.62 4.86
N GLN A 4 11.12 -12.47 5.13
CA GLN A 4 10.17 -12.34 6.23
C GLN A 4 8.94 -11.56 5.75
N TRP A 5 8.02 -12.28 5.11
CA TRP A 5 6.59 -11.95 5.22
C TRP A 5 6.06 -12.43 6.57
N PRO A 6 5.00 -11.80 7.12
CA PRO A 6 4.32 -12.31 8.30
C PRO A 6 3.87 -13.77 8.14
N GLU A 7 3.40 -14.16 6.94
CA GLU A 7 3.05 -15.55 6.63
C GLU A 7 4.27 -16.48 6.66
N ASP A 8 5.40 -16.06 6.08
CA ASP A 8 6.64 -16.85 6.13
C ASP A 8 7.10 -17.08 7.58
N ILE A 9 6.87 -16.11 8.47
CA ILE A 9 7.15 -16.23 9.90
C ILE A 9 6.16 -17.20 10.56
N VAL A 10 4.85 -17.07 10.30
CA VAL A 10 3.83 -17.97 10.86
C VAL A 10 4.06 -19.41 10.40
N THR A 11 4.29 -19.63 9.11
CA THR A 11 4.61 -20.95 8.55
C THR A 11 5.95 -21.49 9.07
N ALA A 12 6.94 -20.63 9.33
CA ALA A 12 8.20 -21.05 9.95
C ALA A 12 8.03 -21.45 11.43
N VAL A 13 7.05 -20.88 12.15
CA VAL A 13 6.68 -21.33 13.51
C VAL A 13 5.98 -22.69 13.44
N GLU A 14 5.01 -22.84 12.54
CA GLU A 14 4.25 -24.08 12.35
C GLU A 14 5.14 -25.26 11.94
N SER A 15 6.17 -25.00 11.14
CA SER A 15 7.17 -25.99 10.73
C SER A 15 8.31 -26.20 11.74
N GLY A 16 8.27 -25.52 12.89
CA GLY A 16 9.26 -25.65 13.97
C GLY A 16 10.64 -25.05 13.66
N GLN A 17 10.76 -24.28 12.57
CA GLN A 17 12.02 -23.66 12.14
C GLN A 17 12.43 -22.44 12.99
N ILE A 18 11.45 -21.75 13.60
CA ILE A 18 11.68 -20.63 14.52
C ILE A 18 10.83 -20.79 15.78
N SER A 19 11.36 -20.33 16.92
CA SER A 19 10.60 -20.34 18.16
C SER A 19 9.47 -19.30 18.13
N PRO A 20 8.33 -19.54 18.81
CA PRO A 20 7.24 -18.55 18.92
C PRO A 20 7.73 -17.19 19.46
N LEU A 21 8.72 -17.19 20.36
CA LEU A 21 9.31 -15.97 20.91
C LEU A 21 10.13 -15.18 19.88
N GLU A 22 10.87 -15.89 19.02
CA GLU A 22 11.65 -15.28 17.94
C GLU A 22 10.76 -14.76 16.82
N ALA A 23 9.69 -15.49 16.49
CA ALA A 23 8.64 -15.02 15.60
C ALA A 23 7.96 -13.75 16.13
N PHE A 24 7.62 -13.73 17.42
CA PHE A 24 7.04 -12.55 18.06
C PHE A 24 7.97 -11.34 18.00
N LYS A 25 9.28 -11.52 18.23
CA LYS A 25 10.27 -10.44 18.06
C LYS A 25 10.34 -9.94 16.62
N LYS A 26 10.38 -10.83 15.63
CA LYS A 26 10.42 -10.48 14.19
C LYS A 26 9.15 -9.76 13.74
N LEU A 27 7.97 -10.22 14.17
CA LEU A 27 6.70 -9.51 13.93
C LEU A 27 6.72 -8.11 14.57
N ARG A 28 7.23 -8.01 15.81
CA ARG A 28 7.38 -6.71 16.48
C ARG A 28 8.44 -5.82 15.83
N GLU A 29 9.48 -6.35 15.20
CA GLU A 29 10.47 -5.59 14.42
C GLU A 29 9.87 -5.05 13.10
N LEU A 30 9.00 -5.83 12.47
CA LEU A 30 8.21 -5.38 11.31
C LEU A 30 7.24 -4.25 11.70
N ASP A 31 6.69 -4.27 12.91
CA ASP A 31 5.81 -3.21 13.43
C ASP A 31 6.56 -2.02 14.07
N SER A 32 7.70 -2.24 14.73
CA SER A 32 8.42 -1.17 15.45
C SER A 32 9.20 -0.25 14.51
N THR A 33 9.63 -0.75 13.35
CA THR A 33 10.08 0.12 12.25
C THR A 33 8.94 0.98 11.67
N ALA A 34 7.67 0.73 12.03
CA ALA A 34 6.52 1.54 11.63
C ALA A 34 6.26 2.75 12.56
N PHE A 35 6.78 2.76 13.79
CA PHE A 35 6.48 3.79 14.78
C PHE A 35 7.54 4.90 14.92
N VAL A 36 8.74 4.74 14.34
CA VAL A 36 9.89 5.59 14.71
C VAL A 36 10.22 6.70 13.69
N GLY A 37 9.48 6.82 12.59
CA GLY A 37 9.89 7.67 11.45
C GLY A 37 9.87 9.19 11.61
N ASP A 38 8.85 9.79 12.24
CA ASP A 38 8.61 11.26 12.10
C ASP A 38 8.08 11.97 13.36
N TYR A 39 7.88 11.27 14.49
CA TYR A 39 7.16 11.82 15.66
C TYR A 39 7.96 12.78 16.56
N ALA A 40 9.22 13.10 16.24
CA ALA A 40 10.07 13.90 17.12
C ALA A 40 9.57 15.35 17.32
N ASN A 41 8.73 15.87 16.42
CA ASN A 41 8.16 17.22 16.50
C ASN A 41 6.66 17.28 16.90
N ASP A 42 5.97 16.13 17.03
CA ASP A 42 4.49 16.05 17.05
C ASP A 42 3.89 15.69 18.43
N ILE A 43 4.61 15.93 19.52
CA ILE A 43 4.23 15.48 20.87
C ILE A 43 2.91 16.13 21.38
N ASN A 44 2.39 17.16 20.71
CA ASN A 44 1.21 17.92 21.14
C ASN A 44 -0.07 17.78 20.28
N PHE A 45 -0.09 16.97 19.22
CA PHE A 45 -1.25 16.87 18.32
C PHE A 45 -2.10 15.60 18.58
N THR A 46 -3.43 15.72 18.61
CA THR A 46 -4.34 14.56 18.58
C THR A 46 -4.34 13.91 17.19
N VAL A 47 -4.76 12.64 17.09
CA VAL A 47 -4.88 11.92 15.80
C VAL A 47 -5.76 12.70 14.83
N GLU A 48 -6.88 13.23 15.31
CA GLU A 48 -7.83 14.02 14.52
C GLU A 48 -7.17 15.29 13.97
N GLN A 49 -6.37 15.98 14.79
CA GLN A 49 -5.67 17.18 14.36
C GLN A 49 -4.55 16.88 13.36
N ARG A 50 -3.87 15.72 13.47
CA ARG A 50 -2.89 15.28 12.46
C ARG A 50 -3.56 15.00 11.12
N ILE A 51 -4.68 14.28 11.14
CA ILE A 51 -5.46 14.01 9.92
C ILE A 51 -5.92 15.32 9.29
N GLU A 52 -6.48 16.24 10.07
CA GLU A 52 -6.92 17.55 9.60
C GLU A 52 -5.78 18.36 8.96
N ASN A 53 -4.58 18.35 9.55
CA ASN A 53 -3.41 18.99 8.95
C ASN A 53 -3.01 18.38 7.59
N ILE A 54 -3.04 17.04 7.48
CA ILE A 54 -2.73 16.36 6.22
C ILE A 54 -3.83 16.60 5.18
N LEU A 55 -5.10 16.66 5.60
CA LEU A 55 -6.21 17.01 4.71
C LEU A 55 -6.10 18.46 4.21
N ARG A 56 -5.62 19.39 5.04
CA ARG A 56 -5.28 20.75 4.62
C ARG A 56 -4.12 20.79 3.64
N GLU A 57 -3.08 19.97 3.85
CA GLU A 57 -1.99 19.78 2.89
C GLU A 57 -2.56 19.32 1.52
N LEU A 58 -3.47 18.35 1.52
CA LEU A 58 -4.17 17.90 0.32
C LEU A 58 -5.03 19.01 -0.31
N ASP A 59 -5.78 19.77 0.49
CA ASP A 59 -6.65 20.86 0.03
C ASP A 59 -5.84 22.01 -0.59
N SER A 60 -4.61 22.24 -0.14
CA SER A 60 -3.71 23.27 -0.69
C SER A 60 -3.25 22.99 -2.12
N LEU A 61 -3.31 21.73 -2.57
CA LEU A 61 -2.97 21.37 -3.94
C LEU A 61 -4.03 21.88 -4.90
N ILE A 62 -3.61 22.59 -5.94
CA ILE A 62 -4.51 23.16 -6.95
C ILE A 62 -5.14 22.03 -7.78
N GLY A 63 -6.48 22.04 -7.88
CA GLY A 63 -7.25 21.01 -8.59
C GLY A 63 -7.52 19.76 -7.75
N LEU A 64 -7.56 18.59 -8.41
CA LEU A 64 -7.73 17.27 -7.78
C LEU A 64 -9.04 17.08 -6.99
N ASN A 65 -10.10 17.82 -7.33
CA ASN A 65 -11.38 17.80 -6.61
C ASN A 65 -11.94 16.39 -6.39
N GLU A 66 -11.87 15.52 -7.41
CA GLU A 66 -12.30 14.13 -7.31
C GLU A 66 -11.49 13.32 -6.29
N VAL A 67 -10.17 13.56 -6.22
CA VAL A 67 -9.31 12.90 -5.22
C VAL A 67 -9.63 13.39 -3.82
N LYS A 68 -9.78 14.71 -3.64
CA LYS A 68 -10.15 15.31 -2.35
C LYS A 68 -11.48 14.75 -1.85
N LYS A 69 -12.47 14.62 -2.75
CA LYS A 69 -13.76 14.01 -2.44
C LYS A 69 -13.62 12.55 -2.05
N LEU A 70 -12.90 11.75 -2.83
CA LEU A 70 -12.67 10.32 -2.56
C LEU A 70 -11.98 10.10 -1.21
N VAL A 71 -10.98 10.92 -0.86
CA VAL A 71 -10.29 10.83 0.43
C VAL A 71 -11.25 11.09 1.60
N ARG A 72 -12.15 12.08 1.48
CA ARG A 72 -13.17 12.36 2.50
C ARG A 72 -14.20 11.24 2.60
N GLU A 73 -14.61 10.65 1.48
CA GLU A 73 -15.52 9.49 1.46
C GLU A 73 -14.91 8.28 2.16
N ILE A 74 -13.63 8.00 1.89
CA ILE A 74 -12.90 6.91 2.55
C ILE A 74 -12.75 7.17 4.05
N TYR A 75 -12.40 8.41 4.44
CA TYR A 75 -12.33 8.80 5.84
C TYR A 75 -13.65 8.53 6.57
N ALA A 76 -14.77 9.01 6.01
CA ALA A 76 -16.09 8.82 6.58
C ALA A 76 -16.46 7.34 6.69
N PHE A 77 -16.15 6.53 5.66
CA PHE A 77 -16.40 5.09 5.70
C PHE A 77 -15.59 4.41 6.81
N ILE A 78 -14.30 4.71 6.96
CA ILE A 78 -13.45 4.12 8.01
C ILE A 78 -13.98 4.49 9.39
N GLU A 79 -14.40 5.74 9.59
CA GLU A 79 -14.96 6.18 10.85
C GLU A 79 -16.24 5.40 11.21
N ILE A 80 -17.12 5.18 10.22
CA ILE A 80 -18.32 4.34 10.39
C ILE A 80 -17.93 2.91 10.74
N GLN A 81 -16.97 2.30 10.05
CA GLN A 81 -16.53 0.93 10.34
C GLN A 81 -15.93 0.80 11.74
N LYS A 82 -15.12 1.78 12.17
CA LYS A 82 -14.56 1.82 13.54
C LYS A 82 -15.66 1.93 14.60
N ARG A 83 -16.73 2.69 14.34
CA ARG A 83 -17.89 2.77 15.25
C ARG A 83 -18.61 1.41 15.31
N ARG A 84 -18.85 0.77 14.17
CA ARG A 84 -19.46 -0.58 14.10
C ARG A 84 -18.63 -1.61 14.86
N GLU A 85 -17.31 -1.58 14.72
CA GLU A 85 -16.39 -2.47 15.43
C GLU A 85 -16.47 -2.30 16.96
N ARG A 86 -16.52 -1.05 17.46
CA ARG A 86 -16.70 -0.77 18.90
C ARG A 86 -18.03 -1.30 19.44
N GLU A 87 -19.05 -1.32 18.59
CA GLU A 87 -20.38 -1.86 18.90
C GLU A 87 -20.49 -3.37 18.63
N HIS A 88 -19.37 -4.04 18.30
CA HIS A 88 -19.30 -5.49 18.00
C HIS A 88 -20.21 -5.90 16.83
N LEU A 89 -20.45 -4.98 15.90
CA LEU A 89 -21.20 -5.23 14.66
C LEU A 89 -20.26 -5.71 13.57
N ASN A 90 -20.81 -6.46 12.60
CA ASN A 90 -20.05 -6.89 11.43
C ASN A 90 -19.47 -5.69 10.68
N THR A 91 -18.17 -5.75 10.42
CA THR A 91 -17.43 -4.82 9.58
C THR A 91 -17.17 -5.45 8.21
N GLU A 92 -17.08 -4.62 7.19
CA GLU A 92 -16.73 -5.07 5.84
C GLU A 92 -15.24 -4.81 5.57
N PRO A 93 -14.51 -5.78 4.98
CA PRO A 93 -13.12 -5.57 4.60
C PRO A 93 -13.05 -4.51 3.49
N MET A 94 -12.23 -3.50 3.71
CA MET A 94 -12.01 -2.44 2.74
C MET A 94 -10.90 -2.85 1.76
N VAL A 95 -11.18 -2.76 0.45
CA VAL A 95 -10.15 -2.89 -0.59
C VAL A 95 -10.02 -1.55 -1.31
N LEU A 96 -8.89 -0.84 -1.09
CA LEU A 96 -8.59 0.42 -1.79
C LEU A 96 -7.59 0.15 -2.90
N HIS A 97 -8.06 0.20 -4.15
CA HIS A 97 -7.21 0.29 -5.33
C HIS A 97 -7.65 1.52 -6.12
N MET A 98 -6.70 2.37 -6.51
CA MET A 98 -7.00 3.66 -7.11
C MET A 98 -6.32 3.81 -8.46
N ILE A 99 -7.00 4.45 -9.41
CA ILE A 99 -6.42 4.77 -10.70
C ILE A 99 -6.33 6.28 -10.80
N PHE A 100 -5.10 6.79 -10.85
CA PHE A 100 -4.85 8.21 -11.02
C PHE A 100 -4.66 8.51 -12.51
N LYS A 101 -5.59 9.26 -13.08
CA LYS A 101 -5.55 9.63 -14.51
C LYS A 101 -5.10 11.07 -14.70
N GLY A 102 -4.43 11.34 -15.81
CA GLY A 102 -4.13 12.67 -16.31
C GLY A 102 -2.67 12.85 -16.73
N ASN A 103 -2.34 14.05 -17.20
CA ASN A 103 -1.05 14.33 -17.80
C ASN A 103 0.14 14.12 -16.84
N PRO A 104 1.34 13.79 -17.36
CA PRO A 104 2.59 13.82 -16.60
C PRO A 104 2.81 15.19 -15.95
N GLY A 105 3.44 15.22 -14.78
CA GLY A 105 3.77 16.47 -14.08
C GLY A 105 2.63 17.11 -13.28
N THR A 106 1.42 16.51 -13.21
CA THR A 106 0.31 17.06 -12.40
C THR A 106 0.36 16.63 -10.91
N GLY A 107 1.54 16.32 -10.39
CA GLY A 107 1.75 16.03 -8.96
C GLY A 107 1.09 14.74 -8.42
N LYS A 108 0.76 13.74 -9.24
CA LYS A 108 0.04 12.55 -8.71
C LYS A 108 0.90 11.70 -7.76
N THR A 109 2.22 11.68 -7.95
CA THR A 109 3.16 11.08 -6.99
C THR A 109 3.08 11.78 -5.63
N THR A 110 3.01 13.12 -5.63
CA THR A 110 2.81 13.93 -4.42
C THR A 110 1.49 13.59 -3.73
N VAL A 111 0.42 13.45 -4.51
CA VAL A 111 -0.89 13.04 -4.01
C VAL A 111 -0.84 11.64 -3.39
N ALA A 112 -0.22 10.67 -4.05
CA ALA A 112 -0.06 9.32 -3.53
C ALA A 112 0.71 9.32 -2.20
N ARG A 113 1.73 10.16 -2.08
CA ARG A 113 2.50 10.32 -0.83
C ARG A 113 1.64 10.90 0.30
N ILE A 114 0.85 11.93 0.03
CA ILE A 114 -0.08 12.51 1.00
C ILE A 114 -1.11 11.46 1.43
N MET A 115 -1.69 10.71 0.49
CA MET A 115 -2.61 9.63 0.83
C MET A 115 -1.99 8.56 1.73
N GLY A 116 -0.70 8.23 1.53
CA GLY A 116 0.02 7.31 2.41
C GLY A 116 0.03 7.78 3.86
N LYS A 117 0.27 9.08 4.08
CA LYS A 117 0.19 9.71 5.40
C LYS A 117 -1.23 9.65 5.97
N VAL A 118 -2.24 10.02 5.19
CA VAL A 118 -3.66 9.99 5.64
C VAL A 118 -4.06 8.57 6.03
N PHE A 119 -3.78 7.57 5.20
CA PHE A 119 -4.15 6.19 5.47
C PHE A 119 -3.42 5.61 6.67
N ARG A 120 -2.18 6.04 6.94
CA ARG A 120 -1.48 5.68 8.18
C ARG A 120 -2.16 6.27 9.41
N GLU A 121 -2.44 7.57 9.42
CA GLU A 121 -3.08 8.21 10.57
C GLU A 121 -4.51 7.69 10.80
N MET A 122 -5.19 7.27 9.73
CA MET A 122 -6.48 6.57 9.83
C MET A 122 -6.38 5.11 10.30
N GLY A 123 -5.18 4.54 10.42
CA GLY A 123 -4.96 3.14 10.82
C GLY A 123 -5.30 2.12 9.73
N VAL A 124 -5.38 2.55 8.46
CA VAL A 124 -5.56 1.67 7.29
C VAL A 124 -4.23 1.06 6.85
N LEU A 125 -3.16 1.85 6.97
CA LEU A 125 -1.79 1.44 6.68
C LEU A 125 -0.97 1.44 7.96
N SER A 126 -0.08 0.47 8.13
CA SER A 126 0.81 0.44 9.30
C SER A 126 1.94 1.48 9.21
N ARG A 127 2.46 1.77 8.01
CA ARG A 127 3.63 2.66 7.80
C ARG A 127 3.32 3.89 6.95
N GLY A 128 2.47 3.76 5.95
CA GLY A 128 2.06 4.88 5.08
C GLY A 128 3.15 5.40 4.13
N HIS A 129 4.26 4.67 3.95
CA HIS A 129 5.31 5.03 3.00
C HIS A 129 4.89 4.72 1.56
N LEU A 130 5.52 5.39 0.60
CA LEU A 130 5.28 5.23 -0.83
C LEU A 130 6.46 4.47 -1.45
N ILE A 131 6.19 3.38 -2.17
CA ILE A 131 7.15 2.70 -3.03
C ILE A 131 6.74 2.94 -4.48
N GLU A 132 7.57 3.67 -5.20
CA GLU A 132 7.40 3.96 -6.62
C GLU A 132 8.12 2.87 -7.42
N VAL A 133 7.43 2.28 -8.39
CA VAL A 133 7.96 1.24 -9.27
C VAL A 133 7.58 1.50 -10.72
N GLU A 134 8.49 1.16 -11.63
CA GLU A 134 8.26 1.19 -13.07
C GLU A 134 8.21 -0.23 -13.65
N ARG A 135 8.00 -0.34 -14.96
CA ARG A 135 8.01 -1.63 -15.66
C ARG A 135 9.31 -2.41 -15.45
N ALA A 136 10.46 -1.75 -15.46
CA ALA A 136 11.77 -2.42 -15.29
C ALA A 136 11.93 -3.06 -13.90
N ASP A 137 11.27 -2.50 -12.89
CA ASP A 137 11.29 -3.01 -11.52
C ASP A 137 10.39 -4.24 -11.33
N LEU A 138 9.37 -4.37 -12.17
CA LEU A 138 8.35 -5.41 -12.06
C LEU A 138 8.59 -6.58 -13.02
N VAL A 139 9.13 -6.30 -14.21
CA VAL A 139 9.29 -7.29 -15.29
C VAL A 139 10.73 -7.81 -15.31
N GLY A 140 10.88 -9.14 -15.32
CA GLY A 140 12.17 -9.81 -15.46
C GLY A 140 12.58 -9.97 -16.92
N GLU A 141 13.89 -10.12 -17.16
CA GLU A 141 14.43 -10.42 -18.49
C GLU A 141 14.26 -11.91 -18.89
N TYR A 142 14.05 -12.77 -17.89
CA TYR A 142 13.97 -14.22 -18.04
C TYR A 142 12.69 -14.78 -17.39
N ILE A 143 12.23 -15.94 -17.88
CA ILE A 143 11.04 -16.66 -17.36
C ILE A 143 11.20 -16.88 -15.84
N GLY A 144 10.15 -16.57 -15.08
CA GLY A 144 10.11 -16.76 -13.62
C GLY A 144 10.77 -15.64 -12.79
N HIS A 145 11.58 -14.77 -13.40
CA HIS A 145 12.16 -13.62 -12.68
C HIS A 145 11.12 -12.54 -12.37
N THR A 146 10.10 -12.39 -13.22
CA THR A 146 8.99 -11.44 -13.04
C THR A 146 8.25 -11.67 -11.72
N ALA A 147 7.90 -12.93 -11.42
CA ALA A 147 7.22 -13.28 -10.19
C ALA A 147 8.07 -12.99 -8.94
N GLN A 148 9.39 -13.16 -9.02
CA GLN A 148 10.29 -12.83 -7.91
C GLN A 148 10.39 -11.32 -7.70
N LYS A 149 10.67 -10.56 -8.77
CA LYS A 149 10.72 -9.08 -8.72
C LYS A 149 9.45 -8.47 -8.16
N MET A 150 8.28 -8.93 -8.62
CA MET A 150 6.99 -8.43 -8.13
C MET A 150 6.80 -8.69 -6.63
N ARG A 151 7.16 -9.89 -6.16
CA ARG A 151 7.12 -10.20 -4.71
C ARG A 151 8.05 -9.30 -3.91
N GLU A 152 9.26 -9.04 -4.40
CA GLU A 152 10.23 -8.17 -3.72
C GLU A 152 9.71 -6.73 -3.60
N GLN A 153 9.12 -6.17 -4.66
CA GLN A 153 8.54 -4.83 -4.60
C GLN A 153 7.31 -4.77 -3.70
N LEU A 154 6.46 -5.80 -3.71
CA LEU A 154 5.33 -5.92 -2.79
C LEU A 154 5.78 -6.01 -1.32
N LYS A 155 6.87 -6.74 -1.03
CA LYS A 155 7.46 -6.78 0.32
C LYS A 155 7.86 -5.38 0.79
N LYS A 156 8.54 -4.61 -0.08
CA LYS A 156 8.94 -3.24 0.24
C LYS A 156 7.73 -2.35 0.48
N ALA A 157 6.65 -2.53 -0.28
CA ALA A 157 5.42 -1.76 -0.15
C ALA A 157 4.49 -2.23 0.97
N TYR A 158 4.83 -3.31 1.69
CA TYR A 158 3.99 -3.85 2.76
C TYR A 158 3.78 -2.81 3.87
N GLY A 159 2.52 -2.56 4.23
CA GLY A 159 2.15 -1.50 5.17
C GLY A 159 2.18 -0.08 4.60
N GLY A 160 2.44 0.06 3.31
CA GLY A 160 2.48 1.33 2.57
C GLY A 160 1.67 1.28 1.27
N ILE A 161 2.04 2.15 0.33
CA ILE A 161 1.42 2.28 -0.98
C ILE A 161 2.41 1.81 -2.05
N LEU A 162 1.95 0.92 -2.95
CA LEU A 162 2.70 0.56 -4.16
C LEU A 162 2.19 1.40 -5.32
N PHE A 163 3.01 2.35 -5.75
CA PHE A 163 2.73 3.24 -6.86
C PHE A 163 3.40 2.71 -8.13
N ILE A 164 2.60 2.31 -9.11
CA ILE A 164 3.09 1.77 -10.38
C ILE A 164 2.99 2.88 -11.43
N ASP A 165 4.13 3.49 -11.77
CA ASP A 165 4.15 4.46 -12.84
C ASP A 165 4.03 3.76 -14.20
N GLU A 166 3.36 4.43 -15.13
CA GLU A 166 3.11 3.94 -16.49
C GLU A 166 2.62 2.49 -16.55
N ALA A 167 1.73 2.08 -15.64
CA ALA A 167 1.25 0.70 -15.55
C ALA A 167 0.67 0.14 -16.87
N TYR A 168 0.22 1.00 -17.79
CA TYR A 168 -0.19 0.62 -19.15
C TYR A 168 0.94 -0.07 -19.93
N SER A 169 2.20 0.27 -19.65
CA SER A 169 3.38 -0.36 -20.26
C SER A 169 3.45 -1.85 -19.93
N LEU A 170 2.95 -2.30 -18.78
CA LEU A 170 2.86 -3.74 -18.43
C LEU A 170 1.86 -4.48 -19.31
N ALA A 171 0.80 -3.79 -19.75
CA ALA A 171 -0.22 -4.36 -20.63
C ALA A 171 0.15 -4.25 -22.13
N ARG A 172 1.08 -3.35 -22.48
CA ARG A 172 1.57 -3.17 -23.85
C ARG A 172 2.69 -4.18 -24.13
N GLY A 173 2.36 -5.25 -24.86
CA GLY A 173 3.27 -6.32 -25.22
C GLY A 173 2.62 -7.40 -26.08
N GLY A 174 3.42 -8.09 -26.90
CA GLY A 174 2.97 -9.27 -27.67
C GLY A 174 2.81 -10.52 -26.79
N GLU A 175 2.45 -11.66 -27.37
CA GLU A 175 2.25 -12.93 -26.63
C GLU A 175 3.50 -13.45 -25.89
N LYS A 176 4.69 -12.99 -26.30
CA LYS A 176 5.98 -13.33 -25.65
C LYS A 176 6.44 -12.30 -24.63
N ASP A 177 5.63 -11.30 -24.30
CA ASP A 177 6.02 -10.26 -23.34
C ASP A 177 5.68 -10.66 -21.90
N PHE A 178 6.67 -10.55 -21.02
CA PHE A 178 6.57 -10.83 -19.58
C PHE A 178 5.73 -9.80 -18.81
N GLY A 179 5.28 -8.72 -19.45
CA GLY A 179 4.36 -7.74 -18.87
C GLY A 179 3.01 -8.36 -18.44
N LYS A 180 2.45 -9.29 -19.24
CA LYS A 180 1.22 -10.01 -18.87
C LYS A 180 1.42 -10.89 -17.64
N GLU A 181 2.56 -11.57 -17.56
CA GLU A 181 2.92 -12.38 -16.39
C GLU A 181 2.98 -11.53 -15.11
N ALA A 182 3.49 -10.30 -15.19
CA ALA A 182 3.52 -9.37 -14.06
C ALA A 182 2.10 -9.02 -13.58
N ILE A 183 1.16 -8.78 -14.51
CA ILE A 183 -0.24 -8.51 -14.19
C ILE A 183 -0.90 -9.73 -13.55
N ASP A 184 -0.71 -10.92 -14.10
CA ASP A 184 -1.27 -12.16 -13.56
C ASP A 184 -0.72 -12.46 -12.17
N CYS A 185 0.59 -12.29 -11.98
CA CYS A 185 1.24 -12.42 -10.69
C CYS A 185 0.65 -11.43 -9.68
N MET A 186 0.46 -10.19 -10.10
CA MET A 186 -0.11 -9.13 -9.29
C MET A 186 -1.58 -9.40 -8.88
N VAL A 187 -2.37 -10.05 -9.74
CA VAL A 187 -3.75 -10.49 -9.43
C VAL A 187 -3.75 -11.68 -8.48
N LYS A 188 -2.83 -12.64 -8.67
CA LYS A 188 -2.68 -13.81 -7.80
C LYS A 188 -2.27 -13.41 -6.39
N LEU A 189 -1.24 -12.57 -6.27
CA LEU A 189 -0.73 -12.08 -4.97
C LEU A 189 -1.75 -11.18 -4.24
N ARG A 190 -2.63 -10.48 -4.97
CA ARG A 190 -3.74 -9.72 -4.36
C ARG A 190 -4.61 -10.58 -3.45
N LYS A 191 -4.98 -11.79 -3.92
CA LYS A 191 -5.86 -12.69 -3.16
C LYS A 191 -5.22 -13.13 -1.84
N GLN A 192 -3.90 -13.31 -1.85
CA GLN A 192 -3.13 -13.72 -0.67
C GLN A 192 -3.03 -12.57 0.35
N ILE A 193 -2.76 -11.34 -0.10
CA ILE A 193 -2.61 -10.17 0.77
C ILE A 193 -3.95 -9.69 1.38
N SER A 194 -5.07 -9.90 0.69
CA SER A 194 -6.40 -9.50 1.17
C SER A 194 -6.83 -10.16 2.50
N ILE A 195 -6.11 -11.19 2.95
CA ILE A 195 -6.44 -11.96 4.16
C ILE A 195 -5.85 -11.28 5.42
N LEU A 196 -4.97 -10.28 5.28
CA LEU A 196 -4.16 -9.72 6.38
C LEU A 196 -4.40 -8.24 6.70
N ASN A 197 -5.61 -7.70 6.48
CA ASN A 197 -5.98 -6.31 6.88
C ASN A 197 -5.01 -5.19 6.42
N SER A 198 -4.19 -5.45 5.40
CA SER A 198 -3.16 -4.51 4.92
C SER A 198 -3.46 -4.16 3.47
N VAL A 199 -4.19 -3.07 3.30
CA VAL A 199 -4.72 -2.60 2.03
C VAL A 199 -3.58 -2.16 1.11
N LEU A 200 -3.34 -2.95 0.06
CA LEU A 200 -2.43 -2.59 -1.02
C LEU A 200 -3.08 -1.52 -1.90
N VAL A 201 -2.82 -0.24 -1.64
CA VAL A 201 -3.19 0.83 -2.58
C VAL A 201 -2.30 0.72 -3.81
N LYS A 202 -2.82 0.07 -4.85
CA LYS A 202 -2.25 0.16 -6.20
C LYS A 202 -2.68 1.48 -6.79
N VAL A 203 -1.72 2.32 -7.14
CA VAL A 203 -1.94 3.47 -8.00
C VAL A 203 -1.64 3.05 -9.44
N LEU A 204 -2.66 2.99 -10.30
CA LEU A 204 -2.51 2.73 -11.74
C LEU A 204 -2.66 4.03 -12.54
N TYR A 205 -1.86 4.22 -13.58
CA TYR A 205 -1.88 5.41 -14.46
C TYR A 205 -2.45 5.13 -15.88
N TYR A 206 -3.14 6.13 -16.46
CA TYR A 206 -3.72 6.19 -17.83
C TYR A 206 -3.85 7.68 -18.26
N LEU A 207 -3.75 8.18 -19.49
CA LEU A 207 -3.30 7.78 -20.84
C LEU A 207 -2.78 9.08 -21.48
N LYS A 208 -1.74 9.00 -22.33
CA LYS A 208 -1.34 10.08 -23.23
C LYS A 208 -2.44 10.26 -24.29
N SER A 209 -2.89 11.49 -24.51
CA SER A 209 -3.77 11.87 -25.64
C SER A 209 -3.18 11.44 -26.98
#